data_AF-A0A0C2CG91-F1
#
_entry.id   AF-A0A0C2CG91-F1
#
_cell.length_a   1.000
_cell.length_b   1.000
_cell.length_c   1.000
_cell.angle_alpha   90.00
_cell.angle_beta   90.00
_cell.angle_gamma   90.00
#
_symmetry.space_group_name_H-M   'P 1'
#
loop_
_entity.id
_entity.type
_entity.pdbx_description
1 polymer ?
#
loop_
_entity_poly.entity_id
_entity_poly.type
_entity_poly.pdbx_seq_one_letter_code
_entity_poly.pdbx_strand_id
1 'polypeptide(L)'
;MLCTVIHANDEISQKRRHTIARYINLASALAWRDISKKIRLRFPNVSNFIDAGLLTEKEFQALESIHEDCETIRWMAPLHWVQQIMRKEEAVAYLPYPFPDKGKETNLQENKPTTSLFNNFMTELKLYRQSLRKLFCYDWVCVPLVYTQLTALEVYWSLISTACD
;
A
#
# COMPACT_ATOMS: atom_id res chain seq x y z
N MET A 1 1.83 7.32 -14.50
CA MET A 1 1.56 5.86 -14.48
C MET A 1 0.09 5.55 -14.31
N LEU A 2 -0.57 5.91 -13.19
CA LEU A 2 -1.98 5.54 -13.03
C LEU A 2 -2.91 6.22 -14.06
N CYS A 3 -2.73 7.52 -14.32
CA CYS A 3 -3.50 8.26 -15.31
C CYS A 3 -3.24 7.83 -16.77
N THR A 4 -2.12 7.15 -17.02
CA THR A 4 -1.80 6.61 -18.36
C THR A 4 -2.38 5.21 -18.57
N VAL A 5 -2.58 4.44 -17.49
CA VAL A 5 -3.28 3.15 -17.54
C VAL A 5 -4.79 3.35 -17.66
N ILE A 6 -5.37 4.20 -16.80
CA ILE A 6 -6.78 4.57 -16.86
C ILE A 6 -6.87 5.99 -17.46
N HIS A 7 -6.86 6.08 -18.78
CA HIS A 7 -6.82 7.35 -19.51
C HIS A 7 -8.21 7.98 -19.70
N ALA A 8 -9.28 7.18 -19.64
CA ALA A 8 -10.66 7.66 -19.80
C ALA A 8 -10.99 8.81 -18.83
N ASN A 9 -11.63 9.86 -19.34
CA ASN A 9 -12.02 11.04 -18.56
C ASN A 9 -13.43 10.95 -17.95
N ASP A 10 -13.99 9.74 -17.88
CA ASP A 10 -15.29 9.50 -17.27
C ASP A 10 -15.24 9.63 -15.75
N GLU A 11 -16.35 10.02 -15.13
CA GLU A 11 -16.49 10.12 -13.67
C GLU A 11 -16.13 8.79 -12.98
N ILE A 12 -16.46 7.65 -13.60
CA ILE A 12 -16.15 6.31 -13.11
C ILE A 12 -14.62 6.10 -13.07
N SER A 13 -13.94 6.42 -14.16
CA SER A 13 -12.49 6.30 -14.30
C SER A 13 -11.75 7.24 -13.34
N GLN A 14 -12.28 8.46 -13.17
CA GLN A 14 -11.78 9.41 -12.18
C GLN A 14 -11.93 8.88 -10.75
N LYS A 15 -13.11 8.37 -10.37
CA LYS A 15 -13.33 7.75 -9.06
C LYS A 15 -12.39 6.57 -8.83
N ARG A 16 -12.14 5.74 -9.84
CA ARG A 16 -11.18 4.62 -9.75
C ARG A 16 -9.76 5.10 -9.47
N ARG A 17 -9.28 6.12 -10.21
CA ARG A 17 -7.94 6.69 -9.99
C ARG A 17 -7.77 7.24 -8.58
N HIS A 18 -8.74 8.02 -8.09
CA HIS A 18 -8.73 8.53 -6.71
C HIS A 18 -8.75 7.41 -5.68
N THR A 19 -9.56 6.37 -5.90
CA THR A 19 -9.64 5.22 -5.00
C THR A 19 -8.31 4.48 -4.92
N ILE A 20 -7.65 4.24 -6.06
CA ILE A 20 -6.34 3.56 -6.09
C ILE A 20 -5.27 4.39 -5.40
N ALA A 21 -5.23 5.70 -5.66
CA ALA A 21 -4.30 6.60 -4.98
C ALA A 21 -4.52 6.60 -3.45
N ARG A 22 -5.79 6.65 -3.02
CA ARG A 22 -6.16 6.56 -1.61
C ARG A 22 -5.72 5.24 -0.98
N TYR A 23 -5.90 4.11 -1.65
CA TYR A 23 -5.46 2.80 -1.15
C TYR A 23 -3.94 2.65 -1.07
N ILE A 24 -3.19 3.23 -2.01
CA ILE A 24 -1.71 3.25 -1.94
C ILE A 24 -1.24 4.06 -0.72
N ASN A 25 -1.88 5.21 -0.47
CA ASN A 25 -1.61 6.07 0.69
C ASN A 25 -2.05 5.42 2.01
N LEU A 26 -3.18 4.71 2.00
CA LEU A 26 -3.65 3.95 3.16
C LEU A 26 -2.69 2.81 3.51
N ALA A 27 -2.18 2.09 2.51
CA ALA A 27 -1.20 1.02 2.72
C ALA A 27 0.08 1.53 3.38
N SER A 28 0.62 2.68 2.93
CA SER A 28 1.78 3.28 3.59
C SER A 28 1.42 3.80 4.98
N ALA A 29 0.28 4.47 5.15
CA ALA A 29 -0.12 5.00 6.45
C ALA A 29 -0.26 3.88 7.51
N LEU A 30 -0.84 2.74 7.14
CA LEU A 30 -0.92 1.55 7.99
C LEU A 30 0.48 0.99 8.30
N ALA A 31 1.32 0.79 7.28
CA ALA A 31 2.68 0.29 7.47
C ALA A 31 3.52 1.20 8.38
N TRP A 32 3.46 2.50 8.16
CA TRP A 32 4.17 3.49 8.97
C TRP A 32 3.64 3.60 10.39
N ARG A 33 2.34 3.39 10.62
CA ARG A 33 1.75 3.37 11.97
C ARG A 33 2.33 2.23 12.80
N ASP A 34 2.55 1.06 12.20
CA ASP A 34 3.03 -0.11 12.94
C ASP A 34 4.51 0.06 13.37
N ILE A 35 5.31 0.71 12.51
CA ILE A 35 6.76 0.88 12.68
C ILE A 35 7.10 2.19 13.43
N SER A 36 6.49 3.31 13.07
CA SER A 36 6.81 4.62 13.62
C SER A 36 5.98 4.96 14.85
N LYS A 37 6.63 5.10 16.01
CA LYS A 37 5.99 5.60 17.24
C LYS A 37 5.30 6.96 17.02
N LYS A 38 5.89 7.87 16.26
CA LYS A 38 5.31 9.20 16.00
C LYS A 38 3.97 9.10 15.26
N ILE A 39 3.85 8.20 14.29
CA ILE A 39 2.63 8.02 13.52
C ILE A 39 1.59 7.24 14.34
N ARG A 40 2.02 6.25 15.12
CA ARG A 40 1.17 5.56 16.10
C ARG A 40 0.56 6.50 17.13
N LEU A 41 1.31 7.50 17.60
CA LEU A 41 0.77 8.52 18.51
C LEU A 41 -0.24 9.47 17.82
N ARG A 42 -0.03 9.78 16.53
CA ARG A 42 -0.96 10.62 15.76
C ARG A 42 -2.25 9.87 15.38
N PHE A 43 -2.14 8.58 15.11
CA PHE A 43 -3.26 7.70 14.76
C PHE A 43 -3.28 6.47 15.68
N PRO A 44 -3.72 6.61 16.94
CA PRO A 44 -3.70 5.52 17.91
C PRO A 44 -4.56 4.35 17.48
N ASN A 45 -5.75 4.60 16.94
CA ASN A 45 -6.65 3.57 16.41
C ASN A 45 -6.69 3.63 14.89
N VAL A 46 -7.03 2.49 14.26
CA VAL A 46 -7.23 2.41 12.81
C VAL A 46 -8.45 3.22 12.37
N SER A 47 -9.47 3.34 13.23
CA SER A 47 -10.65 4.18 12.99
C SER A 47 -10.31 5.65 12.76
N ASN A 48 -9.22 6.17 13.33
CA ASN A 48 -8.76 7.54 13.06
C ASN A 48 -8.41 7.78 11.56
N PHE A 49 -8.19 6.73 10.78
CA PHE A 49 -8.01 6.86 9.33
C PHE A 49 -9.32 7.15 8.57
N ILE A 50 -10.48 6.90 9.20
CA ILE A 50 -11.79 7.31 8.69
C ILE A 50 -11.91 8.83 8.79
N ASP A 51 -11.60 9.39 9.97
CA ASP A 51 -11.58 10.83 10.20
C ASP A 51 -10.58 11.56 9.29
N ALA A 52 -9.45 10.91 8.99
CA ALA A 52 -8.45 11.42 8.06
C ALA A 52 -8.86 11.33 6.58
N GLY A 53 -10.01 10.73 6.26
CA GLY A 53 -10.50 10.52 4.89
C GLY A 53 -9.69 9.51 4.09
N LEU A 54 -8.84 8.71 4.73
CA LEU A 54 -8.04 7.67 4.09
C LEU A 54 -8.82 6.35 3.98
N LEU A 55 -9.80 6.13 4.84
CA LEU A 55 -10.61 4.92 4.94
C LEU A 55 -12.10 5.28 4.95
N THR A 56 -12.95 4.43 4.38
CA THR A 56 -14.40 4.56 4.57
C THR A 56 -14.89 3.59 5.65
N GLU A 57 -16.07 3.85 6.23
CA GLU A 57 -16.65 2.97 7.27
C GLU A 57 -16.80 1.51 6.79
N LYS A 58 -17.23 1.33 5.54
CA LYS A 58 -17.38 -0.02 4.95
C LYS A 58 -16.04 -0.72 4.78
N GLU A 59 -15.01 0.03 4.39
CA GLU A 59 -13.66 -0.51 4.25
C GLU A 59 -13.01 -0.79 5.59
N PHE A 60 -13.33 -0.02 6.62
CA PHE A 60 -12.91 -0.27 7.99
C PHE A 60 -13.43 -1.62 8.49
N GLN A 61 -14.72 -1.89 8.32
CA GLN A 61 -15.31 -3.18 8.70
C GLN A 61 -14.66 -4.36 7.95
N ALA A 62 -14.41 -4.21 6.64
CA ALA A 62 -13.69 -5.23 5.87
C ALA A 62 -12.23 -5.40 6.31
N LEU A 63 -11.61 -4.33 6.82
CA LEU A 63 -10.24 -4.36 7.34
C LEU A 63 -10.17 -5.00 8.74
N GLU A 64 -11.20 -4.82 9.56
CA GLU A 64 -11.34 -5.49 10.86
C GLU A 64 -11.56 -6.99 10.67
N SER A 65 -12.45 -7.41 9.77
CA SER A 65 -12.68 -8.84 9.52
C SER A 65 -11.39 -9.56 9.07
N ILE A 66 -10.57 -8.92 8.24
CA ILE A 66 -9.28 -9.48 7.82
C ILE A 66 -8.29 -9.56 9.00
N HIS A 67 -8.37 -8.63 9.94
CA HIS A 67 -7.48 -8.60 11.09
C HIS A 67 -7.80 -9.67 12.13
N GLU A 68 -9.08 -10.01 12.29
CA GLU A 68 -9.50 -11.15 13.12
C GLU A 68 -8.84 -12.45 12.66
N ASP A 69 -8.73 -12.64 11.34
CA ASP A 69 -8.05 -13.81 10.76
C ASP A 69 -6.52 -13.72 10.85
N CYS A 70 -5.95 -12.52 10.71
CA CYS A 70 -4.50 -12.32 10.74
C CYS A 70 -4.08 -10.94 11.23
N GLU A 71 -3.48 -10.90 12.42
CA GLU A 71 -3.15 -9.66 13.11
C GLU A 71 -2.10 -8.79 12.37
N THR A 72 -1.16 -9.42 11.66
CA THR A 72 0.09 -8.78 11.19
C THR A 72 0.07 -8.27 9.74
N ILE A 73 -0.99 -8.51 8.97
CA ILE A 73 -0.99 -8.32 7.50
C ILE A 73 -1.90 -7.16 7.05
N ARG A 74 -2.45 -6.38 7.99
CA ARG A 74 -3.43 -5.31 7.70
C ARG A 74 -2.99 -4.32 6.61
N TRP A 75 -1.72 -3.94 6.57
CA TRP A 75 -1.17 -3.02 5.57
C TRP A 75 -1.19 -3.57 4.12
N MET A 76 -1.26 -4.89 3.93
CA MET A 76 -1.30 -5.50 2.61
C MET A 76 -2.70 -5.48 1.97
N ALA A 77 -3.76 -5.37 2.78
CA ALA A 77 -5.14 -5.43 2.30
C ALA A 77 -5.45 -4.33 1.26
N PRO A 78 -5.10 -3.04 1.46
CA PRO A 78 -5.34 -2.01 0.45
C PRO A 78 -4.60 -2.25 -0.87
N LEU A 79 -3.38 -2.83 -0.82
CA LEU A 79 -2.64 -3.20 -2.03
C LEU A 79 -3.35 -4.33 -2.79
N HIS A 80 -3.93 -5.29 -2.08
CA HIS A 80 -4.73 -6.35 -2.71
C HIS A 80 -6.02 -5.80 -3.33
N TRP A 81 -6.69 -4.84 -2.68
CA TRP A 81 -7.85 -4.15 -3.26
C TRP A 81 -7.49 -3.39 -4.54
N VAL A 82 -6.32 -2.73 -4.60
CA VAL A 82 -5.82 -2.13 -5.85
C VAL A 82 -5.67 -3.18 -6.94
N GLN A 83 -5.06 -4.33 -6.64
CA GLN A 83 -4.91 -5.43 -7.61
C GLN A 83 -6.28 -5.96 -8.09
N GLN A 84 -7.28 -6.04 -7.21
CA GLN A 84 -8.63 -6.43 -7.59
C GLN A 84 -9.31 -5.41 -8.51
N ILE A 85 -9.15 -4.11 -8.26
CA ILE A 85 -9.66 -3.05 -9.15
C ILE A 85 -8.99 -3.15 -10.53
N MET A 86 -7.66 -3.32 -10.55
CA MET A 86 -6.88 -3.48 -11.77
C MET A 86 -7.31 -4.71 -12.59
N ARG A 87 -7.48 -5.88 -11.96
CA ARG A 87 -7.96 -7.08 -12.66
C ARG A 87 -9.37 -6.92 -13.23
N LYS A 88 -10.25 -6.19 -12.55
CA LYS A 88 -11.60 -5.90 -13.06
C LYS A 88 -11.54 -5.01 -14.31
N GLU A 89 -10.62 -4.04 -14.35
CA GLU A 89 -10.40 -3.19 -15.52
C GLU A 89 -9.94 -4.03 -16.73
N GLU A 90 -8.99 -4.95 -16.52
CA GLU A 90 -8.51 -5.86 -17.55
C GLU A 90 -9.61 -6.82 -18.03
N ALA A 91 -10.38 -7.42 -17.11
CA ALA A 91 -11.46 -8.34 -17.47
C ALA A 91 -12.57 -7.66 -18.30
N VAL A 92 -12.93 -6.42 -17.97
CA VAL A 92 -13.90 -5.63 -18.76
C VAL A 92 -13.39 -5.35 -20.17
N ALA A 93 -12.07 -5.21 -20.36
CA ALA A 93 -11.46 -5.06 -21.68
C ALA A 93 -11.47 -6.35 -22.53
N TYR A 94 -11.67 -7.53 -21.92
CA TYR A 94 -11.61 -8.85 -22.57
C TYR A 94 -12.97 -9.55 -22.76
N LEU A 95 -14.06 -9.09 -22.14
CA LEU A 95 -15.39 -9.70 -22.34
C LEU A 95 -15.98 -9.33 -23.72
N PRO A 96 -16.36 -10.31 -24.57
CA PRO A 96 -17.31 -10.07 -25.64
C PRO A 96 -18.69 -9.86 -24.99
N TYR A 97 -19.26 -8.67 -25.15
CA TYR A 97 -20.61 -8.36 -24.69
C TYR A 97 -21.60 -9.40 -25.27
N PRO A 98 -22.41 -10.11 -24.48
CA PRO A 98 -23.32 -11.14 -25.01
C PRO A 98 -24.62 -10.58 -25.60
N PHE A 99 -24.81 -9.26 -25.66
CA PHE A 99 -25.95 -8.66 -26.34
C PHE A 99 -25.55 -7.32 -26.98
N PRO A 100 -25.63 -7.18 -28.32
CA PRO A 100 -25.41 -5.90 -28.98
C PRO A 100 -26.66 -5.03 -28.80
N ASP A 101 -26.62 -4.12 -27.83
CA ASP A 101 -27.51 -2.96 -27.87
C ASP A 101 -27.06 -2.07 -29.04
N LYS A 102 -27.83 -2.17 -30.13
CA LYS A 102 -27.69 -1.37 -31.36
C LYS A 102 -27.76 0.12 -31.01
N GLY A 103 -26.61 0.77 -30.81
CA GLY A 103 -26.58 2.23 -30.65
C GLY A 103 -25.34 2.83 -29.97
N LYS A 104 -24.42 2.03 -29.44
CA LYS A 104 -23.21 2.56 -28.76
C LYS A 104 -21.90 1.93 -29.25
N GLU A 105 -21.82 1.74 -30.56
CA GLU A 105 -20.59 1.33 -31.23
C GLU A 105 -19.78 2.59 -31.52
N THR A 106 -18.72 2.88 -30.74
CA THR A 106 -17.56 3.71 -31.22
C THR A 106 -16.41 3.92 -30.21
N ASN A 107 -16.53 3.65 -28.90
CA ASN A 107 -15.45 4.02 -27.94
C ASN A 107 -14.84 2.88 -27.09
N LEU A 108 -15.24 1.62 -27.28
CA LEU A 108 -14.80 0.52 -26.40
C LEU A 108 -13.46 -0.12 -26.81
N GLN A 109 -13.03 0.02 -28.07
CA GLN A 109 -11.74 -0.52 -28.52
C GLN A 109 -10.55 0.40 -28.20
N GLU A 110 -10.74 1.72 -28.17
CA GLU A 110 -9.68 2.69 -27.82
C GLU A 110 -9.38 2.73 -26.32
N ASN A 111 -10.33 2.34 -25.48
CA ASN A 111 -10.18 2.33 -24.01
C ASN A 111 -9.54 1.07 -23.45
N LYS A 112 -8.97 0.18 -24.28
CA LYS A 112 -8.20 -0.96 -23.78
C LYS A 112 -6.88 -0.44 -23.20
N PRO A 113 -6.61 -0.63 -21.89
CA PRO A 113 -5.29 -0.33 -21.38
C PRO A 113 -4.28 -1.19 -22.14
N THR A 114 -3.27 -0.58 -22.74
CA THR A 114 -2.19 -1.32 -23.40
C THR A 114 -1.63 -2.31 -22.39
N THR A 115 -1.65 -3.61 -22.70
CA THR A 115 -1.24 -4.69 -21.77
C THR A 115 0.15 -4.44 -21.18
N SER A 116 1.06 -3.79 -21.93
CA SER A 116 2.37 -3.35 -21.45
C SER A 116 2.29 -2.31 -20.33
N LEU A 117 1.42 -1.30 -20.43
CA LEU A 117 1.23 -0.27 -19.39
C LEU A 117 0.65 -0.87 -18.10
N PHE A 118 -0.28 -1.80 -18.24
CA PHE A 118 -0.84 -2.55 -17.11
C PHE A 118 0.25 -3.35 -16.40
N ASN A 119 1.03 -4.13 -17.14
CA ASN A 119 2.13 -4.93 -16.59
C ASN A 119 3.19 -4.04 -15.93
N ASN A 120 3.48 -2.88 -16.49
CA ASN A 120 4.39 -1.90 -15.89
C ASN A 120 3.83 -1.38 -14.56
N PHE A 121 2.55 -1.00 -14.49
CA PHE A 121 1.93 -0.58 -13.23
C PHE A 121 1.93 -1.68 -12.17
N MET A 122 1.63 -2.92 -12.56
CA MET A 122 1.66 -4.07 -11.65
C MET A 122 3.08 -4.35 -11.13
N THR A 123 4.09 -4.12 -11.97
CA THR A 123 5.51 -4.23 -11.60
C THR A 123 5.88 -3.14 -10.59
N GLU A 124 5.52 -1.89 -10.83
CA GLU A 124 5.71 -0.78 -9.88
C GLU A 124 5.01 -1.03 -8.54
N LEU A 125 3.78 -1.53 -8.57
CA LEU A 125 3.04 -1.89 -7.35
C LEU A 125 3.74 -3.00 -6.56
N LYS A 126 4.34 -3.98 -7.26
CA LYS A 126 5.14 -5.05 -6.65
C LYS A 126 6.40 -4.50 -6.02
N LEU A 127 7.12 -3.58 -6.68
CA LEU A 127 8.29 -2.91 -6.14
C LEU A 127 7.93 -2.10 -4.89
N TYR A 128 6.84 -1.34 -4.93
CA TYR A 128 6.32 -0.61 -3.77
C TYR A 128 6.03 -1.53 -2.58
N ARG A 129 5.37 -2.67 -2.82
CA ARG A 129 5.13 -3.69 -1.78
C ARG A 129 6.44 -4.25 -1.21
N GLN A 130 7.44 -4.50 -2.04
CA GLN A 130 8.75 -4.97 -1.61
C GLN A 130 9.46 -3.94 -0.73
N SER A 131 9.37 -2.65 -1.07
CA SER A 131 9.91 -1.56 -0.24
C SER A 131 9.26 -1.50 1.14
N LEU A 132 7.93 -1.61 1.21
CA LEU A 132 7.22 -1.70 2.50
C LEU A 132 7.62 -2.94 3.29
N ARG A 133 7.75 -4.10 2.65
CA ARG A 133 8.21 -5.33 3.30
C ARG A 133 9.63 -5.17 3.85
N LYS A 134 10.54 -4.54 3.10
CA LYS A 134 11.91 -4.26 3.54
C LYS A 134 11.92 -3.39 4.78
N LEU A 135 11.05 -2.38 4.85
CA LEU A 135 10.89 -1.53 6.03
C LEU A 135 10.48 -2.35 7.27
N PHE A 136 9.51 -3.26 7.13
CA PHE A 136 9.14 -4.18 8.21
C PHE A 136 10.28 -5.11 8.63
N CYS A 137 11.11 -5.58 7.69
CA CYS A 137 12.27 -6.40 8.04
C CYS A 137 13.28 -5.64 8.89
N TYR A 138 13.48 -4.33 8.65
CA TYR A 138 14.37 -3.52 9.48
C TYR A 138 13.82 -3.25 10.89
N ASP A 139 12.50 -3.14 11.02
CA ASP A 139 11.85 -2.98 12.33
C ASP A 139 11.85 -4.29 13.13
N TRP A 140 11.60 -5.42 12.46
CA TRP A 140 11.59 -6.73 13.09
C TRP A 140 13.01 -7.21 13.45
N VAL A 141 13.97 -7.06 12.54
CA VAL A 141 15.35 -7.53 12.77
C VAL A 141 16.23 -6.36 13.18
N CYS A 142 16.30 -6.13 14.49
CA CYS A 142 17.23 -5.19 15.10
C CYS A 142 18.69 -5.69 14.99
N VAL A 143 19.65 -4.76 15.05
CA VAL A 143 21.07 -5.09 15.22
C VAL A 143 21.25 -5.99 16.44
N PRO A 144 22.01 -7.09 16.37
CA PRO A 144 22.19 -7.98 17.51
C PRO A 144 22.66 -7.21 18.75
N LEU A 145 21.96 -7.45 19.86
CA LEU A 145 22.17 -6.72 21.11
C LEU A 145 23.61 -6.79 21.61
N VAL A 146 24.29 -7.91 21.38
CA VAL A 146 25.69 -8.10 21.77
C VAL A 146 26.61 -7.08 21.08
N TYR A 147 26.38 -6.75 19.81
CA TYR A 147 27.23 -5.76 19.12
C TYR A 147 27.08 -4.37 19.73
N THR A 148 25.85 -3.94 20.00
CA THR A 148 25.60 -2.62 20.60
C THR A 148 26.14 -2.55 22.03
N GLN A 149 26.06 -3.65 22.79
CA GLN A 149 26.63 -3.75 24.14
C GLN A 149 28.16 -3.71 24.14
N LEU A 150 28.82 -4.50 23.28
CA LEU A 150 30.29 -4.53 23.21
C LEU A 150 30.87 -3.17 22.83
N THR A 151 30.32 -2.53 21.80
CA THR A 151 30.77 -1.19 21.39
C THR A 151 30.54 -0.15 22.49
N ALA A 152 29.43 -0.22 23.22
CA ALA A 152 29.20 0.68 24.35
C ALA A 152 30.22 0.47 25.47
N LEU A 153 30.49 -0.79 25.85
CA LEU A 153 31.48 -1.12 26.88
C LEU A 153 32.88 -0.65 26.50
N GLU A 154 33.28 -0.81 25.24
CA GLU A 154 34.59 -0.36 24.74
C GLU A 154 34.75 1.17 24.88
N VAL A 155 33.72 1.93 24.48
CA VAL A 155 33.71 3.39 24.62
C VAL A 155 33.75 3.81 26.09
N TYR A 156 32.93 3.21 26.95
CA TYR A 156 32.93 3.53 28.38
C TYR A 156 34.25 3.18 29.07
N TRP A 157 34.84 2.02 28.74
CA TRP A 157 36.13 1.61 29.28
C TRP A 157 37.24 2.59 28.90
N SER A 158 37.30 3.01 27.64
CA SER A 158 38.28 3.98 27.15
C SER A 158 38.18 5.34 27.88
N LEU A 159 36.95 5.83 28.09
CA LEU A 159 36.70 7.07 28.84
C LEU A 159 37.10 6.95 30.32
N ILE A 160 36.85 5.81 30.96
CA ILE A 160 37.25 5.59 32.36
C ILE A 160 38.77 5.53 32.47
N SER A 161 39.43 4.80 31.57
CA SER A 161 40.90 4.69 31.57
C SER A 161 41.56 6.06 31.44
N THR A 162 41.07 6.90 30.53
CA THR A 162 41.62 8.25 30.31
C THR A 162 41.26 9.26 31.40
N ALA A 163 40.26 9.00 32.24
CA ALA A 163 39.91 9.86 33.37
C ALA A 163 40.69 9.52 34.66
N CYS A 164 41.27 8.31 34.74
CA CYS A 164 42.14 7.88 35.83
C CYS A 164 43.61 8.28 35.64
N ASP A 165 44.02 8.62 34.43
CA ASP A 165 45.35 9.16 34.07
C ASP A 165 45.38 10.69 34.20
#